data_AF-X0WJA1-F1
#
_entry.id   AF-X0WJA1-F1
#
_cell.length_a   1.000
_cell.length_b   1.000
_cell.length_c   1.000
_cell.angle_alpha   90.00
_cell.angle_beta   90.00
_cell.angle_gamma   90.00
#
_symmetry.space_group_name_H-M   'P 1'
#
loop_
_entity.id
_entity.type
_entity.pdbx_description
1 polymer ?
#
loop_
_entity_poly.entity_id
_entity_poly.type
_entity_poly.pdbx_seq_one_letter_code
_entity_poly.pdbx_strand_id
1 'polypeptide(L)'
;MLDYAAGGRPDNLGPFHRTGLLLHLITTISVVMLVYLSFGGIWPAVLAGLVYGLHPLTVEPIAWLGQRKALLAGSFSIVCLGLYVWHARRTRWWAYGTALALYAAALLSKPTATPVIAVMVLMDYWPLNRINVKTLIEKLPFAAVAAVSTVITLISHAATADVRLTDAGLWHKLLMVGHKLGFYYGKILWPTELSSYYPAPEPMALSNPPVLAGCAAAALVAVLLLVSLRWTRGPLIGWLIYFVALFPALGFIGYSWV
;
A
#
# COMPACT_ATOMS: atom_id res chain seq x y z
N MET A 1 -17.36 7.98 -17.19
CA MET A 1 -16.08 8.40 -16.57
C MET A 1 -15.87 9.89 -16.84
N LEU A 2 -15.43 10.67 -15.85
CA LEU A 2 -15.21 12.13 -15.99
C LEU A 2 -14.23 12.46 -17.12
N ASP A 3 -13.23 11.62 -17.36
CA ASP A 3 -12.24 11.84 -18.42
C ASP A 3 -12.88 11.70 -19.80
N TYR A 4 -13.74 10.70 -19.97
CA TYR A 4 -14.51 10.50 -21.20
C TYR A 4 -15.47 11.66 -21.44
N ALA A 5 -16.09 12.19 -20.38
CA ALA A 5 -16.92 13.40 -20.45
C ALA A 5 -16.10 14.65 -20.80
N ALA A 6 -14.84 14.72 -20.35
CA ALA A 6 -13.88 15.77 -20.69
C ALA A 6 -13.20 15.56 -22.07
N GLY A 7 -13.72 14.67 -22.91
CA GLY A 7 -13.23 14.43 -24.27
C GLY A 7 -12.13 13.37 -24.39
N GLY A 8 -11.87 12.59 -23.34
CA GLY A 8 -10.90 11.50 -23.36
C GLY A 8 -11.33 10.39 -24.31
N ARG A 9 -10.48 10.07 -25.29
CA ARG A 9 -10.69 9.07 -26.34
C ARG A 9 -9.36 8.38 -26.71
N PRO A 10 -9.34 7.26 -27.44
CA PRO A 10 -8.09 6.62 -27.87
C PRO A 10 -7.15 7.56 -28.65
N ASP A 11 -7.70 8.49 -29.41
CA ASP A 11 -7.00 9.55 -30.16
C ASP A 11 -6.60 10.76 -29.29
N ASN A 12 -7.18 10.91 -28.10
CA ASN A 12 -6.85 11.98 -27.15
C ASN A 12 -6.79 11.45 -25.72
N LEU A 13 -5.60 10.98 -25.34
CA LEU A 13 -5.32 10.47 -23.99
C LEU A 13 -5.05 11.57 -22.95
N GLY A 14 -4.94 12.83 -23.38
CA GLY A 14 -4.62 13.98 -22.52
C GLY A 14 -5.49 14.10 -21.27
N PRO A 15 -6.83 13.97 -21.35
CA PRO A 15 -7.70 14.00 -20.18
C PRO A 15 -7.37 12.92 -19.13
N PHE A 16 -7.00 11.71 -19.54
CA PHE A 16 -6.66 10.63 -18.62
C PHE A 16 -5.34 10.87 -17.90
N HIS A 17 -4.31 11.35 -18.61
CA HIS A 17 -3.03 11.69 -17.99
C HIS A 17 -3.15 12.88 -17.04
N ARG A 18 -3.96 13.90 -17.38
CA ARG A 18 -4.20 15.04 -16.49
C ARG A 18 -4.84 14.62 -15.18
N THR A 19 -5.88 13.78 -15.22
CA THR A 19 -6.53 13.34 -13.98
C THR A 19 -5.66 12.38 -13.18
N GLY A 20 -4.88 11.52 -13.84
CA GLY A 20 -3.87 10.68 -13.19
C GLY A 20 -2.80 11.52 -12.46
N LEU A 21 -2.28 12.55 -13.13
CA LEU A 21 -1.31 13.48 -12.56
C LEU A 21 -1.91 14.27 -11.37
N LEU A 22 -3.13 14.76 -11.50
CA LEU A 22 -3.82 15.45 -10.40
C LEU A 22 -3.98 14.55 -9.17
N LEU A 23 -4.38 13.29 -9.36
CA LEU A 23 -4.47 12.32 -8.26
C LEU A 23 -3.10 12.08 -7.61
N HIS A 24 -2.03 11.96 -8.41
CA HIS A 24 -0.67 11.81 -7.89
C HIS A 24 -0.21 13.03 -7.09
N LEU A 25 -0.50 14.25 -7.57
CA LEU A 25 -0.17 15.49 -6.86
C LEU A 25 -0.93 15.59 -5.53
N ILE A 26 -2.22 15.28 -5.53
CA ILE A 26 -3.04 15.23 -4.30
C ILE A 26 -2.43 14.22 -3.32
N THR A 27 -2.06 13.03 -3.80
CA THR A 27 -1.45 12.00 -2.95
C THR A 27 -0.11 12.45 -2.39
N THR A 28 0.74 13.05 -3.22
CA THR A 28 2.05 13.58 -2.83
C THR A 28 1.92 14.63 -1.74
N ILE A 29 1.02 15.59 -1.90
CA ILE A 29 0.73 16.61 -0.87
C ILE A 29 0.18 15.94 0.40
N SER A 30 -0.68 14.94 0.25
CA SER A 30 -1.26 14.22 1.38
C SER A 30 -0.22 13.41 2.14
N VAL A 31 0.82 12.87 1.47
CA VAL A 31 1.97 12.24 2.12
C VAL A 31 2.73 13.25 2.97
N VAL A 32 3.01 14.45 2.44
CA VAL A 32 3.64 15.53 3.23
C VAL A 32 2.80 15.84 4.46
N MET A 33 1.49 16.04 4.29
CA MET A 33 0.58 16.32 5.42
C MET A 33 0.56 15.17 6.43
N LEU A 34 0.49 13.92 5.98
CA LEU A 34 0.48 12.74 6.85
C LEU A 34 1.76 12.66 7.68
N VAL A 35 2.93 12.82 7.06
CA VAL A 35 4.22 12.77 7.77
C VAL A 35 4.36 13.96 8.72
N TYR A 36 3.96 15.16 8.31
CA TYR A 36 3.97 16.33 9.18
C TYR A 36 3.04 16.17 10.38
N LEU A 37 1.81 15.68 10.17
CA LEU A 37 0.86 15.41 11.25
C LEU A 37 1.36 14.29 12.18
N SER A 38 2.10 13.32 11.65
CA SER A 38 2.66 12.22 12.44
C SER A 38 3.85 12.65 13.31
N PHE A 39 4.77 13.48 12.80
CA PHE A 39 6.06 13.75 13.45
C PHE A 39 6.35 15.22 13.78
N GLY A 40 5.61 16.18 13.20
CA GLY A 40 5.76 17.62 13.44
C GLY A 40 6.91 18.30 12.68
N GLY A 41 7.83 17.56 12.06
CA GLY A 41 8.95 18.12 11.30
C GLY A 41 8.58 18.41 9.84
N ILE A 42 8.69 19.67 9.40
CA ILE A 42 8.37 20.07 8.03
C ILE A 42 9.37 19.50 7.01
N TRP A 43 10.67 19.51 7.31
CA TRP A 43 11.70 19.03 6.37
C TRP A 43 11.60 17.53 6.11
N PRO A 44 11.50 16.64 7.13
CA PRO A 44 11.24 15.22 6.89
C PRO A 44 9.95 14.97 6.09
N ALA A 45 8.90 15.76 6.34
CA ALA A 45 7.64 15.64 5.63
C ALA A 45 7.76 16.01 4.14
N VAL A 46 8.42 17.14 3.84
CA VAL A 46 8.69 17.57 2.47
C VAL A 46 9.59 16.57 1.75
N LEU A 47 10.66 16.08 2.41
CA LEU A 47 11.54 15.06 1.84
C LEU A 47 10.79 13.77 1.53
N ALA A 48 9.93 13.28 2.44
CA ALA A 48 9.10 12.11 2.19
C ALA A 48 8.12 12.32 1.02
N GLY A 49 7.52 13.52 0.92
CA GLY A 49 6.70 13.91 -0.21
C GLY A 49 7.47 13.98 -1.52
N LEU A 50 8.69 14.53 -1.53
CA LEU A 50 9.54 14.58 -2.72
C LEU A 50 9.96 13.19 -3.18
N VAL A 51 10.36 12.32 -2.25
CA VAL A 51 10.61 10.91 -2.56
C VAL A 51 9.35 10.29 -3.15
N TYR A 52 8.19 10.40 -2.50
CA TYR A 52 6.96 9.86 -3.05
C TYR A 52 6.57 10.47 -4.41
N GLY A 53 6.75 11.77 -4.62
CA GLY A 53 6.29 12.47 -5.80
C GLY A 53 7.17 12.24 -7.03
N LEU A 54 8.47 12.04 -6.82
CA LEU A 54 9.47 11.93 -7.89
C LEU A 54 9.95 10.50 -8.13
N HIS A 55 9.71 9.57 -7.21
CA HIS A 55 10.21 8.22 -7.33
C HIS A 55 9.56 7.48 -8.53
N PRO A 56 10.33 6.86 -9.43
CA PRO A 56 9.76 6.21 -10.63
C PRO A 56 8.66 5.19 -10.34
N LEU A 57 8.74 4.42 -9.25
CA LEU A 57 7.68 3.48 -8.85
C LEU A 57 6.30 4.11 -8.60
N THR A 58 6.26 5.36 -8.13
CA THR A 58 4.99 6.05 -7.85
C THR A 58 4.50 6.84 -9.06
N VAL A 59 5.42 7.19 -9.97
CA VAL A 59 5.12 7.86 -11.24
C VAL A 59 4.66 6.88 -12.33
N GLU A 60 5.17 5.65 -12.34
CA GLU A 60 4.81 4.62 -13.33
C GLU A 60 3.29 4.42 -13.49
N PRO A 61 2.47 4.32 -12.41
CA PRO A 61 1.02 4.20 -12.54
C PRO A 61 0.32 5.37 -13.24
N ILE A 62 0.97 6.54 -13.34
CA ILE A 62 0.45 7.72 -14.06
C ILE A 62 0.62 7.55 -15.56
N ALA A 63 1.75 6.96 -15.98
CA ALA A 63 2.03 6.64 -17.37
C ALA A 63 1.13 5.48 -17.85
N TRP A 64 0.92 4.49 -16.99
CA TRP A 64 0.05 3.35 -17.31
C TRP A 64 -1.41 3.62 -16.96
N LEU A 65 -2.19 4.07 -17.94
CA LEU A 65 -3.62 4.41 -17.79
C LEU A 65 -4.47 3.29 -17.14
N GLY A 66 -4.11 2.02 -17.34
CA GLY A 66 -4.77 0.86 -16.74
C GLY A 66 -4.65 0.77 -15.21
N GLN A 67 -3.70 1.49 -14.60
CA GLN A 67 -3.49 1.53 -13.14
C GLN A 67 -4.22 2.66 -12.44
N ARG A 68 -5.15 3.35 -13.10
CA ARG A 68 -5.98 4.38 -12.44
C ARG A 68 -6.65 3.90 -11.15
N LYS A 69 -7.11 2.64 -11.11
CA LYS A 69 -7.68 2.02 -9.90
C LYS A 69 -6.70 2.03 -8.71
N ALA A 70 -5.40 1.84 -8.96
CA ALA A 70 -4.37 1.88 -7.95
C ALA A 70 -4.06 3.33 -7.50
N LEU A 71 -4.04 4.30 -8.43
CA LEU A 71 -3.91 5.72 -8.10
C LEU A 71 -5.04 6.19 -7.19
N LEU A 72 -6.29 5.86 -7.51
CA LEU A 72 -7.46 6.20 -6.69
C LEU A 72 -7.40 5.54 -5.31
N ALA A 73 -7.15 4.23 -5.25
CA ALA A 73 -7.05 3.49 -4.00
C ALA A 73 -5.93 4.05 -3.10
N GLY A 74 -4.76 4.34 -3.67
CA GLY A 74 -3.65 4.97 -2.97
C GLY A 74 -3.97 6.37 -2.46
N SER A 75 -4.54 7.22 -3.33
CA SER A 75 -4.97 8.59 -2.98
C SER A 75 -5.92 8.59 -1.78
N PHE A 76 -7.01 7.82 -1.89
CA PHE A 76 -8.02 7.75 -0.83
C PHE A 76 -7.46 7.15 0.46
N SER A 77 -6.56 6.17 0.37
CA SER A 77 -5.91 5.55 1.53
C SER A 77 -5.01 6.53 2.28
N ILE A 78 -4.17 7.30 1.58
CA ILE A 78 -3.27 8.27 2.22
C ILE A 78 -4.07 9.43 2.84
N VAL A 79 -5.08 9.97 2.14
CA VAL A 79 -5.94 11.03 2.71
C VAL A 79 -6.73 10.50 3.91
N CYS A 80 -7.24 9.28 3.84
CA CYS A 80 -7.90 8.59 4.95
C CYS A 80 -6.98 8.53 6.19
N LEU A 81 -5.74 8.07 6.03
CA LEU A 81 -4.76 8.03 7.13
C LEU A 81 -4.44 9.44 7.68
N GLY A 82 -4.32 10.45 6.82
CA GLY A 82 -4.10 11.84 7.24
C GLY A 82 -5.24 12.40 8.09
N LEU A 83 -6.49 12.22 7.64
CA LEU A 83 -7.68 12.64 8.39
C LEU A 83 -7.86 11.84 9.68
N TYR A 84 -7.52 10.55 9.66
CA TYR A 84 -7.52 9.71 10.84
C TYR A 84 -6.51 10.19 11.89
N VAL A 85 -5.27 10.49 11.50
CA VAL A 85 -4.27 11.09 12.40
C VAL A 85 -4.74 12.45 12.93
N TRP A 86 -5.37 13.26 12.07
CA TRP A 86 -5.88 14.56 12.48
C TRP A 86 -7.00 14.43 13.50
N HIS A 87 -7.94 13.51 13.28
CA HIS A 87 -8.96 13.13 14.25
C HIS A 87 -8.32 12.67 15.57
N ALA A 88 -7.33 11.78 15.49
CA ALA A 88 -6.63 11.24 16.66
C ALA A 88 -5.98 12.32 17.54
N ARG A 89 -5.47 13.39 16.94
CA ARG A 89 -4.77 14.47 17.66
C ARG A 89 -5.68 15.62 18.10
N ARG A 90 -6.81 15.84 17.43
CA ARG A 90 -7.67 17.03 17.63
C ARG A 90 -9.14 16.70 17.91
N THR A 91 -9.51 15.43 18.04
CA THR A 91 -10.86 14.92 18.32
C THR A 91 -11.93 15.51 17.38
N ARG A 92 -11.66 15.47 16.06
CA ARG A 92 -12.58 16.02 15.04
C ARG A 92 -13.44 14.94 14.41
N TRP A 93 -14.69 14.79 14.85
CA TRP A 93 -15.57 13.71 14.41
C TRP A 93 -15.90 13.76 12.91
N TRP A 94 -15.95 14.96 12.31
CA TRP A 94 -16.13 15.09 10.86
C TRP A 94 -14.96 14.45 10.09
N ALA A 95 -13.72 14.62 10.58
CA ALA A 95 -12.54 14.03 9.94
C ALA A 95 -12.56 12.50 10.02
N TYR A 96 -13.10 11.95 11.11
CA TYR A 96 -13.35 10.51 11.26
C TYR A 96 -14.39 10.02 10.24
N GLY A 97 -15.53 10.69 10.13
CA GLY A 97 -16.58 10.34 9.16
C GLY A 97 -16.08 10.41 7.71
N THR A 98 -15.33 11.47 7.37
CA THR A 98 -14.69 11.60 6.05
C THR A 98 -13.61 10.53 5.82
N ALA A 99 -12.80 10.20 6.83
CA ALA A 99 -11.81 9.12 6.72
C ALA A 99 -12.49 7.77 6.43
N LEU A 100 -13.63 7.48 7.08
CA LEU A 100 -14.40 6.26 6.82
C LEU A 100 -14.97 6.22 5.39
N ALA A 101 -15.52 7.33 4.91
CA ALA A 101 -16.02 7.45 3.54
C ALA A 101 -14.89 7.27 2.51
N LEU A 102 -13.72 7.88 2.75
CA LEU A 102 -12.55 7.71 1.89
C LEU A 102 -12.01 6.28 1.93
N TYR A 103 -12.04 5.62 3.08
CA TYR A 103 -11.64 4.22 3.16
C TYR A 103 -12.57 3.31 2.35
N ALA A 104 -13.89 3.54 2.42
CA ALA A 104 -14.84 2.86 1.57
C ALA A 104 -14.57 3.13 0.08
N ALA A 105 -14.30 4.39 -0.30
CA ALA A 105 -13.93 4.75 -1.67
C ALA A 105 -12.62 4.09 -2.13
N ALA A 106 -11.63 3.93 -1.23
CA ALA A 106 -10.39 3.22 -1.51
C ALA A 106 -10.65 1.75 -1.83
N LEU A 107 -11.47 1.07 -1.01
CA LEU A 107 -11.84 -0.33 -1.19
C LEU A 107 -12.69 -0.56 -2.44
N LEU A 108 -13.62 0.35 -2.75
CA LEU A 108 -14.39 0.34 -3.99
C LEU A 108 -13.51 0.58 -5.22
N SER A 109 -12.39 1.28 -5.07
CA SER A 109 -11.42 1.46 -6.15
C SER A 109 -10.54 0.22 -6.34
N LYS A 110 -10.03 -0.36 -5.25
CA LYS A 110 -9.23 -1.58 -5.27
C LYS A 110 -9.25 -2.28 -3.89
N PRO A 111 -9.60 -3.58 -3.82
CA PRO A 111 -9.66 -4.31 -2.54
C PRO A 111 -8.29 -4.50 -1.86
N THR A 112 -7.19 -4.23 -2.57
CA THR A 112 -5.85 -4.22 -1.97
C THR A 112 -5.65 -3.11 -0.93
N ALA A 113 -6.60 -2.20 -0.75
CA ALA A 113 -6.60 -1.20 0.33
C ALA A 113 -7.04 -1.76 1.70
N THR A 114 -7.51 -3.01 1.77
CA THR A 114 -7.90 -3.70 3.03
C THR A 114 -6.90 -3.57 4.19
N PRO A 115 -5.56 -3.55 3.99
CA PRO A 115 -4.62 -3.43 5.11
C PRO A 115 -4.57 -2.05 5.77
N VAL A 116 -5.21 -1.01 5.23
CA VAL A 116 -5.17 0.36 5.79
C VAL A 116 -5.67 0.39 7.23
N ILE A 117 -6.64 -0.44 7.61
CA ILE A 117 -7.08 -0.56 9.00
C ILE A 117 -5.96 -1.04 9.93
N ALA A 118 -5.14 -1.99 9.49
CA ALA A 118 -3.99 -2.46 10.24
C ALA A 118 -2.90 -1.39 10.31
N VAL A 119 -2.72 -0.59 9.25
CA VAL A 119 -1.86 0.60 9.28
C VAL A 119 -2.34 1.61 10.33
N MET A 120 -3.65 1.86 10.48
CA MET A 120 -4.18 2.73 11.54
C MET A 120 -3.82 2.22 12.94
N VAL A 121 -3.88 0.91 13.16
CA VAL A 121 -3.49 0.28 14.44
C VAL A 121 -1.98 0.43 14.69
N LEU A 122 -1.15 0.23 13.66
CA LEU A 122 0.30 0.45 13.76
C LEU A 122 0.61 1.91 14.08
N MET A 123 -0.09 2.87 13.46
CA MET A 123 0.06 4.29 13.75
C MET A 123 -0.37 4.66 15.17
N ASP A 124 -1.42 4.02 15.69
CA ASP A 124 -1.86 4.18 17.09
C ASP A 124 -0.81 3.67 18.07
N TYR A 125 -0.12 2.58 17.73
CA TYR A 125 1.01 2.12 18.51
C TYR A 125 2.18 3.11 18.44
N TRP A 126 2.59 3.51 17.23
CA TRP A 126 3.61 4.54 17.01
C TRP A 126 3.43 5.17 15.62
N PRO A 127 3.48 6.51 15.47
CA PRO A 127 3.99 7.49 16.42
C PRO A 127 2.94 8.12 17.34
N LEU A 128 1.66 7.73 17.25
CA LEU A 128 0.60 8.37 18.04
C LEU A 128 0.61 7.96 19.52
N ASN A 129 1.19 6.81 19.87
CA ASN A 129 1.33 6.30 21.24
C ASN A 129 0.01 6.31 22.03
N ARG A 130 -1.08 5.89 21.39
CA ARG A 130 -2.44 5.96 21.95
C ARG A 130 -3.19 4.63 21.96
N ILE A 131 -2.54 3.51 21.65
CA ILE A 131 -3.19 2.21 21.56
C ILE A 131 -3.86 1.82 22.88
N ASN A 132 -5.17 1.56 22.85
CA ASN A 132 -5.97 1.05 23.97
C ASN A 132 -7.28 0.42 23.45
N VAL A 133 -8.10 -0.15 24.34
CA VAL A 133 -9.37 -0.79 23.96
C VAL A 133 -10.32 0.18 23.25
N LYS A 134 -10.41 1.44 23.70
CA LYS A 134 -11.27 2.45 23.05
C LYS A 134 -10.79 2.73 21.64
N THR A 135 -9.49 2.87 21.43
CA THR A 135 -8.97 3.07 20.08
C THR A 135 -9.20 1.85 19.22
N LEU A 136 -9.12 0.61 19.71
CA LEU A 136 -9.48 -0.57 18.91
C LEU A 136 -10.98 -0.57 18.53
N ILE A 137 -11.86 -0.17 19.44
CA ILE A 137 -13.30 -0.04 19.17
C ILE A 137 -13.58 1.01 18.09
N GLU A 138 -12.82 2.12 18.05
CA GLU A 138 -12.93 3.14 16.98
C GLU A 138 -12.71 2.55 15.57
N LYS A 139 -12.10 1.36 15.44
CA LYS A 139 -11.80 0.73 14.14
C LYS A 139 -12.89 -0.22 13.70
N LEU A 140 -13.87 -0.53 14.55
CA LEU A 140 -14.95 -1.44 14.20
C LEU A 140 -15.73 -0.99 12.94
N PRO A 141 -16.08 0.29 12.75
CA PRO A 141 -16.72 0.72 11.50
C PRO A 141 -15.83 0.51 10.27
N PHE A 142 -14.53 0.77 10.38
CA PHE A 142 -13.58 0.48 9.30
C PHE A 142 -13.47 -1.04 9.05
N ALA A 143 -13.45 -1.85 10.10
CA ALA A 143 -13.37 -3.30 10.00
C ALA A 143 -14.62 -3.88 9.32
N ALA A 144 -15.80 -3.34 9.63
CA ALA A 144 -17.04 -3.72 8.97
C ALA A 144 -16.99 -3.42 7.46
N VAL A 145 -16.55 -2.22 7.06
CA VAL A 145 -16.38 -1.86 5.65
C VAL A 145 -15.35 -2.77 4.96
N ALA A 146 -14.24 -3.07 5.63
CA ALA A 146 -13.21 -3.99 5.13
C ALA A 146 -13.76 -5.42 4.95
N ALA A 147 -14.53 -5.92 5.91
CA ALA A 147 -15.14 -7.24 5.88
C ALA A 147 -16.14 -7.36 4.72
N VAL A 148 -17.02 -6.36 4.56
CA VAL A 148 -17.97 -6.30 3.43
C VAL A 148 -17.22 -6.30 2.10
N SER A 149 -16.18 -5.45 1.95
CA SER A 149 -15.36 -5.44 0.73
C SER A 149 -14.66 -6.76 0.48
N THR A 150 -14.16 -7.43 1.53
CA THR A 150 -13.52 -8.74 1.42
C THR A 150 -14.50 -9.81 0.97
N VAL A 151 -15.70 -9.87 1.55
CA VAL A 151 -16.77 -10.80 1.15
C VAL A 151 -17.15 -10.59 -0.32
N ILE A 152 -17.39 -9.33 -0.72
CA ILE A 152 -17.68 -8.98 -2.12
C ILE A 152 -16.54 -9.45 -3.03
N THR A 153 -15.28 -9.23 -2.63
CA THR A 153 -14.10 -9.61 -3.40
C THR A 153 -13.97 -11.12 -3.54
N LEU A 154 -14.28 -11.90 -2.50
CA LEU A 154 -14.26 -13.36 -2.54
C LEU A 154 -15.36 -13.92 -3.45
N ILE A 155 -16.59 -13.40 -3.33
CA ILE A 155 -17.71 -13.78 -4.20
C ILE A 155 -17.39 -13.43 -5.65
N SER A 156 -16.91 -12.21 -5.91
CA SER A 156 -16.56 -11.75 -7.24
C SER A 156 -15.46 -12.61 -7.86
N HIS A 157 -14.42 -12.95 -7.11
CA HIS A 157 -13.36 -13.83 -7.64
C HIS A 157 -13.90 -15.22 -7.88
N ALA A 158 -14.63 -15.85 -6.95
CA ALA A 158 -15.20 -17.18 -7.16
C ALA A 158 -16.09 -17.27 -8.42
N ALA A 159 -16.73 -16.15 -8.81
CA ALA A 159 -17.56 -16.06 -10.01
C ALA A 159 -16.78 -15.77 -11.31
N THR A 160 -15.56 -15.23 -11.24
CA THR A 160 -14.83 -14.70 -12.42
C THR A 160 -13.43 -15.26 -12.63
N ALA A 161 -12.82 -15.85 -11.60
CA ALA A 161 -11.48 -16.40 -11.61
C ALA A 161 -11.42 -17.64 -10.72
N ASP A 162 -10.66 -18.65 -11.14
CA ASP A 162 -10.40 -19.84 -10.34
C ASP A 162 -9.66 -19.43 -9.05
N VAL A 163 -10.37 -19.35 -7.93
CA VAL A 163 -9.74 -19.08 -6.61
C VAL A 163 -8.98 -20.35 -6.21
N ARG A 164 -7.77 -20.51 -6.72
CA ARG A 164 -6.87 -21.56 -6.28
C ARG A 164 -6.13 -21.06 -5.06
N LEU A 165 -6.48 -21.61 -3.90
CA LEU A 165 -5.53 -21.63 -2.80
C LEU A 165 -4.30 -22.35 -3.32
N THR A 166 -3.15 -21.69 -3.34
CA THR A 166 -1.92 -22.32 -3.78
C THR A 166 -1.61 -23.45 -2.79
N ASP A 167 -1.76 -24.69 -3.23
CA ASP A 167 -1.34 -25.92 -2.53
C ASP A 167 0.19 -26.03 -2.36
N ALA A 168 0.90 -24.95 -2.72
CA ALA A 168 2.30 -24.77 -2.42
C ALA A 168 2.55 -24.91 -0.91
N GLY A 169 3.45 -25.84 -0.55
CA GLY A 169 3.88 -26.04 0.83
C GLY A 169 4.46 -24.77 1.47
N LEU A 170 4.48 -24.74 2.80
CA LEU A 170 4.95 -23.58 3.59
C LEU A 170 6.32 -23.07 3.11
N TRP A 171 7.23 -23.99 2.77
CA TRP A 171 8.57 -23.64 2.29
C TRP A 171 8.56 -22.82 1.00
N HIS A 172 7.73 -23.20 0.02
CA HIS A 172 7.58 -22.45 -1.22
C HIS A 172 7.01 -21.05 -0.97
N LYS A 173 6.02 -20.93 -0.07
CA LYS A 173 5.45 -19.62 0.32
C LYS A 173 6.48 -18.72 0.98
N LEU A 174 7.33 -19.25 1.86
CA LEU A 174 8.42 -18.50 2.49
C LEU A 174 9.45 -18.01 1.46
N LEU A 175 9.85 -18.85 0.52
CA LEU A 175 10.75 -18.47 -0.58
C LEU A 175 10.14 -17.38 -1.46
N MET A 176 8.85 -17.50 -1.80
CA MET A 176 8.14 -16.50 -2.58
C MET A 176 8.08 -15.15 -1.84
N VAL A 177 7.80 -15.14 -0.54
CA VAL A 177 7.80 -13.91 0.28
C VAL A 177 9.19 -13.29 0.32
N GLY A 178 10.23 -14.09 0.58
CA GLY A 178 11.61 -13.61 0.59
C GLY A 178 12.03 -13.01 -0.75
N HIS A 179 11.75 -13.72 -1.85
CA HIS A 179 12.00 -13.23 -3.21
C HIS A 179 11.26 -11.91 -3.48
N LYS A 180 9.95 -11.85 -3.21
CA LYS A 180 9.15 -10.63 -3.44
C LYS A 180 9.64 -9.45 -2.62
N LEU A 181 9.95 -9.64 -1.33
CA LEU A 181 10.51 -8.57 -0.50
C LEU A 181 11.82 -8.03 -1.09
N GLY A 182 12.75 -8.91 -1.43
CA GLY A 182 14.00 -8.49 -2.08
C GLY A 182 13.80 -7.81 -3.42
N PHE A 183 12.88 -8.32 -4.25
CA PHE A 183 12.49 -7.70 -5.52
C PHE A 183 11.98 -6.28 -5.30
N TYR A 184 11.05 -6.07 -4.37
CA TYR A 184 10.51 -4.73 -4.10
C TYR A 184 11.53 -3.81 -3.43
N TYR A 185 12.43 -4.30 -2.58
CA TYR A 185 13.55 -3.48 -2.07
C TYR A 185 14.46 -3.04 -3.21
N GLY A 186 14.80 -3.95 -4.13
CA GLY A 186 15.57 -3.63 -5.32
C GLY A 186 14.88 -2.55 -6.15
N LYS A 187 13.58 -2.66 -6.38
CA LYS A 187 12.80 -1.66 -7.11
C LYS A 187 12.69 -0.31 -6.38
N ILE A 188 12.71 -0.28 -5.05
CA ILE A 188 12.75 0.98 -4.27
C ILE A 188 14.12 1.65 -4.37
N LEU A 189 15.21 0.88 -4.40
CA LEU A 189 16.56 1.46 -4.48
C LEU A 189 16.97 1.80 -5.91
N TRP A 190 16.54 0.99 -6.87
CA TRP A 190 16.92 1.08 -8.28
C TRP A 190 15.75 0.66 -9.20
N PRO A 191 14.81 1.58 -9.50
CA PRO A 191 13.60 1.29 -10.26
C PRO A 191 13.85 1.22 -11.78
N THR A 192 14.66 0.26 -12.23
CA THR A 192 14.85 -0.04 -13.67
C THR A 192 13.94 -1.15 -14.13
N GLU A 193 13.71 -1.24 -15.45
CA GLU A 193 12.92 -2.31 -16.09
C GLU A 193 11.53 -2.46 -15.45
N LEU A 194 10.82 -1.34 -15.36
CA LEU A 194 9.45 -1.33 -14.88
C LEU A 194 8.53 -1.91 -15.96
N SER A 195 7.95 -3.07 -15.65
CA SER A 195 7.07 -3.84 -16.52
C SER A 195 5.72 -4.07 -15.87
N SER A 196 4.66 -4.12 -16.68
CA SER A 196 3.32 -4.51 -16.21
C SER A 196 3.23 -5.97 -15.76
N TYR A 197 4.18 -6.80 -16.18
CA TYR A 197 4.23 -8.23 -15.87
C TYR A 197 5.65 -8.64 -15.46
N TYR A 198 5.75 -9.32 -14.30
CA TYR A 198 6.97 -9.89 -13.79
C TYR A 198 6.75 -11.39 -13.57
N PRO A 199 7.36 -12.28 -14.38
CA PRO A 199 7.24 -13.70 -14.19
C PRO A 199 7.91 -14.13 -12.88
N ALA A 200 7.29 -15.07 -12.18
CA ALA A 200 7.91 -15.67 -11.01
C ALA A 200 9.16 -16.47 -11.43
N PRO A 201 10.23 -16.46 -10.63
CA PRO A 201 11.43 -17.23 -10.93
C PRO A 201 11.14 -18.74 -10.88
N GLU A 202 11.49 -19.46 -11.94
CA GLU A 202 11.44 -20.91 -12.03
C GLU A 202 12.86 -21.49 -12.10
N PRO A 203 13.25 -22.41 -11.21
CA PRO A 203 12.50 -22.92 -10.06
C PRO A 203 12.43 -21.90 -8.89
N MET A 204 11.36 -21.97 -8.10
CA MET A 204 11.24 -21.25 -6.83
C MET A 204 12.04 -21.98 -5.73
N ALA A 205 13.37 -21.94 -5.86
CA ALA A 205 14.32 -22.64 -5.00
C ALA A 205 15.53 -21.75 -4.71
N LEU A 206 16.24 -22.02 -3.61
CA LEU A 206 17.47 -21.29 -3.25
C LEU A 206 18.62 -21.49 -4.23
N SER A 207 18.53 -22.51 -5.10
CA SER A 207 19.44 -22.67 -6.24
C SER A 207 19.28 -21.57 -7.28
N ASN A 208 18.13 -20.88 -7.31
CA ASN A 208 17.85 -19.80 -8.24
C ASN A 208 18.42 -18.47 -7.68
N PRO A 209 19.39 -17.82 -8.37
CA PRO A 209 20.06 -16.63 -7.84
C PRO A 209 19.13 -15.47 -7.41
N PRO A 210 18.05 -15.11 -8.14
CA PRO A 210 17.13 -14.06 -7.72
C PRO A 210 16.32 -14.41 -6.47
N VAL A 211 16.03 -15.69 -6.24
CA VAL A 211 15.34 -16.15 -5.02
C VAL A 211 16.29 -16.06 -3.84
N LEU A 212 17.51 -16.58 -3.99
CA LEU A 212 18.54 -16.51 -2.95
C LEU A 212 18.86 -15.05 -2.57
N ALA A 213 19.11 -14.19 -3.56
CA ALA A 213 19.38 -12.77 -3.34
C ALA A 213 18.21 -12.08 -2.63
N GLY A 214 16.97 -12.39 -3.01
CA GLY A 214 15.80 -11.80 -2.36
C GLY A 214 15.63 -12.24 -0.91
N CYS A 215 15.79 -13.54 -0.63
CA CYS A 215 15.79 -14.07 0.73
C CYS A 215 16.93 -13.49 1.57
N ALA A 216 18.13 -13.34 1.02
CA ALA A 216 19.27 -12.72 1.69
C ALA A 216 19.00 -11.24 2.02
N ALA A 217 18.42 -10.48 1.08
CA ALA A 217 18.02 -9.10 1.31
C ALA A 217 16.94 -8.99 2.40
N ALA A 218 15.94 -9.87 2.40
CA ALA A 218 14.92 -9.93 3.44
C ALA A 218 15.51 -10.23 4.82
N ALA A 219 16.43 -11.19 4.90
CA ALA A 219 17.14 -11.51 6.14
C ALA A 219 18.00 -10.35 6.63
N LEU A 220 18.73 -9.67 5.73
CA LEU A 220 19.53 -8.49 6.04
C LEU A 220 18.65 -7.37 6.62
N VAL A 221 17.54 -7.06 5.97
CA VAL A 221 16.58 -6.05 6.46
C VAL A 221 16.04 -6.47 7.84
N ALA A 222 15.66 -7.73 8.04
CA ALA A 222 15.20 -8.21 9.34
C ALA A 222 16.25 -8.00 10.45
N VAL A 223 17.53 -8.32 10.18
CA VAL A 223 18.63 -8.07 11.13
C VAL A 223 18.78 -6.58 11.43
N LEU A 224 18.78 -5.73 10.41
CA LEU A 224 18.88 -4.27 10.58
C LEU A 224 17.72 -3.72 11.43
N LEU A 225 16.50 -4.23 11.23
CA LEU A 225 15.34 -3.84 12.03
C LEU A 225 15.48 -4.29 13.49
N LEU A 226 15.95 -5.52 13.75
CA LEU A 226 16.21 -6.00 15.11
C LEU A 226 17.29 -5.17 15.81
N VAL A 227 18.35 -4.78 15.10
CA VAL A 227 19.39 -3.88 15.64
C VAL A 227 18.82 -2.49 15.91
N SER A 228 17.94 -1.98 15.03
CA SER A 228 17.33 -0.66 15.19
C SER A 228 16.50 -0.54 16.47
N LEU A 229 15.91 -1.65 16.95
CA LEU A 229 15.13 -1.69 18.18
C LEU A 229 15.92 -1.32 19.44
N ARG A 230 17.26 -1.36 19.38
CA ARG A 230 18.12 -0.88 20.48
C ARG A 230 18.06 0.64 20.66
N TRP A 231 17.66 1.38 19.62
CA TRP A 231 17.67 2.84 19.59
C TRP A 231 16.29 3.45 19.40
N THR A 232 15.48 2.85 18.51
CA THR A 232 14.16 3.37 18.17
C THR A 232 13.27 2.30 17.57
N ARG A 233 11.96 2.41 17.79
CA ARG A 233 10.95 1.54 17.18
C ARG A 233 10.54 2.01 15.78
N GLY A 234 10.96 3.20 15.38
CA GLY A 234 10.51 3.85 14.14
C GLY A 234 10.74 3.03 12.87
N PRO A 235 11.97 2.55 12.60
CA PRO A 235 12.26 1.74 11.40
C PRO A 235 11.44 0.45 11.35
N LEU A 236 11.27 -0.23 12.49
CA LEU A 236 10.44 -1.44 12.56
C LEU A 236 8.98 -1.13 12.22
N ILE A 237 8.39 -0.09 12.81
CA ILE A 237 6.99 0.25 12.55
C ILE A 237 6.79 0.72 11.12
N GLY A 238 7.72 1.52 10.58
CA GLY A 238 7.70 1.90 9.17
C GLY A 238 7.76 0.68 8.24
N TRP A 239 8.62 -0.29 8.55
CA TRP A 239 8.72 -1.53 7.80
C TRP A 239 7.47 -2.41 7.95
N LEU A 240 6.88 -2.49 9.14
CA LEU A 240 5.61 -3.22 9.35
C LEU A 240 4.46 -2.59 8.57
N ILE A 241 4.38 -1.25 8.49
CA ILE A 241 3.41 -0.56 7.63
C ILE A 241 3.61 -0.97 6.17
N TYR A 242 4.86 -0.97 5.69
CA TYR A 242 5.20 -1.42 4.35
C TYR A 242 4.80 -2.90 4.12
N PHE A 243 5.16 -3.79 5.03
CA PHE A 243 4.87 -5.22 4.93
C PHE A 243 3.37 -5.50 4.93
N VAL A 244 2.61 -4.86 5.83
CA VAL A 244 1.15 -4.99 5.92
C VAL A 244 0.47 -4.44 4.65
N ALA A 245 0.91 -3.30 4.14
CA ALA A 245 0.38 -2.74 2.89
C ALA A 245 0.73 -3.60 1.66
N LEU A 246 1.89 -4.25 1.67
CA LEU A 246 2.34 -5.15 0.61
C LEU A 246 1.69 -6.55 0.68
N PHE A 247 1.16 -6.93 1.85
CA PHE A 247 0.65 -8.27 2.11
C PHE A 247 -0.26 -8.85 1.02
N PRO A 248 -1.24 -8.10 0.44
CA PRO A 248 -2.08 -8.61 -0.64
C PRO A 248 -1.30 -8.99 -1.91
N ALA A 249 -0.12 -8.42 -2.14
CA ALA A 249 0.74 -8.70 -3.29
C ALA A 249 1.75 -9.84 -3.03
N LEU A 250 1.93 -10.27 -1.77
CA LEU A 250 2.88 -11.32 -1.41
C LEU A 250 2.49 -12.70 -1.94
N GLY A 251 1.25 -12.90 -2.41
CA GLY A 251 0.81 -14.15 -3.04
C GLY A 251 0.35 -15.22 -2.04
N PHE A 252 0.02 -14.84 -0.81
CA PHE A 252 -0.66 -15.74 0.13
C PHE A 252 -2.07 -16.13 -0.33
N ILE A 253 -2.71 -15.24 -1.09
CA ILE A 253 -4.00 -15.46 -1.72
C ILE A 253 -3.84 -15.10 -3.20
N GLY A 254 -4.15 -16.04 -4.08
CA GLY A 254 -4.07 -15.84 -5.53
C GLY A 254 -5.20 -14.95 -6.01
N TYR A 255 -4.95 -13.65 -6.13
CA TYR A 255 -5.88 -12.67 -6.72
C TYR A 255 -5.47 -12.22 -8.12
N SER A 256 -4.48 -12.88 -8.71
CA SER A 256 -3.90 -12.54 -10.00
C SER A 256 -3.62 -13.79 -10.81
N TRP A 257 -3.63 -13.64 -12.13
CA TRP A 257 -3.09 -14.59 -13.11
C TRP A 257 -1.54 -14.65 -13.06
N VAL A 258 -0.97 -14.42 -11.88
CA VAL A 258 0.46 -14.46 -11.52
C VAL A 258 0.57 -15.12 -10.16
#